data_AF-A0A6G1RFW8-F1
#
_entry.id   AF-A0A6G1RFW8-F1
#
_cell.length_a   1.000
_cell.length_b   1.000
_cell.length_c   1.000
_cell.angle_alpha   90.00
_cell.angle_beta   90.00
_cell.angle_gamma   90.00
#
_symmetry.space_group_name_H-M   'P 1'
#
loop_
_entity.id
_entity.type
_entity.pdbx_description
1 polymer ?
#
loop_
_entity_poly.entity_id
_entity_poly.type
_entity_poly.pdbx_seq_one_letter_code
_entity_poly.pdbx_strand_id
1 'polypeptide(L)'
;CTQLAESCLNGGKCETFPNGTEVCQCSGAYVGERCQLPNPCLSSPCKNAGTCSPVVRGSTVDYTCACRLGFTDELCLTPRDNVCLSNPCRNGGTCDLLTLSEYKCRCPPGWSGKTCQQADPCASNPCANGGQCVPFEAHYICRCTSGFHGANCKQDVNECNISPPICKNGGSCTNEVGTYQCSCKPAYTGQNCEHLYVPCNPSPCQNGGTCRQIGDTTYDCTCLPGFTGQNCEENINDCPGNNCKNGGTCVDGVNTYNCQCPPEWTGQYCTEDVDECQLMPNACQNGGTCHNNHGGYNCVCVNGWTGEDCSENIDDCAMAACFHGATCHDRVASFYCECPHGRTGLLCHLDDACISNPCNEGSNCDTN
;
A
#
# COMPACT_ATOMS: atom_id res chain seq x y z
N CYS A 1 34.81 15.20 -27.62
CA CYS A 1 33.35 15.42 -27.43
C CYS A 1 32.88 16.84 -27.74
N THR A 2 33.77 17.84 -27.81
CA THR A 2 33.42 19.26 -27.99
C THR A 2 33.29 19.69 -29.46
N GLN A 3 33.60 18.83 -30.43
CA GLN A 3 33.34 19.05 -31.86
C GLN A 3 32.17 18.21 -32.37
N LEU A 4 31.38 18.74 -33.31
CA LEU A 4 30.23 18.05 -33.94
C LEU A 4 30.61 16.69 -34.58
N ALA A 5 31.86 16.49 -34.96
CA ALA A 5 32.39 15.23 -35.49
C ALA A 5 32.76 14.20 -34.41
N GLU A 6 32.77 14.57 -33.12
CA GLU A 6 33.27 13.75 -31.99
C GLU A 6 32.24 13.56 -30.86
N SER A 7 30.96 13.84 -31.11
CA SER A 7 29.89 13.68 -30.11
C SER A 7 29.62 12.20 -29.78
N CYS A 8 29.29 11.87 -28.54
CA CYS A 8 28.82 10.54 -28.19
C CYS A 8 27.48 10.26 -28.88
N LEU A 9 27.33 9.08 -29.47
CA LEU A 9 26.12 8.66 -30.19
C LEU A 9 25.22 7.81 -29.28
N ASN A 10 23.98 7.55 -29.73
CA ASN A 10 23.03 6.62 -29.08
C ASN A 10 22.83 6.85 -27.56
N GLY A 11 22.79 8.13 -27.15
CA GLY A 11 22.59 8.51 -25.75
C GLY A 11 23.80 8.29 -24.84
N GLY A 12 25.00 8.07 -25.40
CA GLY A 12 26.24 8.03 -24.64
C GLY A 12 26.54 9.37 -23.96
N LYS A 13 27.04 9.33 -22.72
CA LYS A 13 27.41 10.51 -21.95
C LYS A 13 28.91 10.74 -22.07
N CYS A 14 29.33 11.96 -22.36
CA CYS A 14 30.76 12.26 -22.38
C CYS A 14 31.29 12.49 -20.97
N GLU A 15 32.36 11.77 -20.60
CA GLU A 15 33.09 11.95 -19.35
C GLU A 15 34.51 12.45 -19.62
N THR A 16 34.91 13.50 -18.92
CA THR A 16 36.25 14.11 -19.03
C THR A 16 37.11 13.71 -17.84
N PHE A 17 38.23 13.05 -18.09
CA PHE A 17 39.19 12.68 -17.06
C PHE A 17 40.13 13.85 -16.71
N PRO A 18 40.74 13.88 -15.49
CA PRO A 18 41.57 15.00 -15.02
C PRO A 18 42.83 15.28 -15.86
N ASN A 19 43.27 14.32 -16.67
CA ASN A 19 44.37 14.43 -17.63
C ASN A 19 43.94 15.09 -18.97
N GLY A 20 42.67 15.49 -19.11
CA GLY A 20 42.10 16.09 -20.32
C GLY A 20 41.61 15.09 -21.38
N THR A 21 41.69 13.78 -21.14
CA THR A 21 41.10 12.79 -22.08
C THR A 21 39.58 12.70 -21.89
N GLU A 22 38.85 12.76 -22.99
CA GLU A 22 37.39 12.65 -23.03
C GLU A 22 36.98 11.27 -23.57
N VAL A 23 36.12 10.54 -22.86
CA VAL A 23 35.64 9.21 -23.27
C VAL A 23 34.12 9.18 -23.23
N CYS A 24 33.50 8.53 -24.21
CA CYS A 24 32.06 8.31 -24.21
C CYS A 24 31.69 7.11 -23.33
N GLN A 25 30.93 7.35 -22.27
CA GLN A 25 30.28 6.32 -21.48
C GLN A 25 29.00 5.88 -22.18
N CYS A 26 28.98 4.63 -22.64
CA CYS A 26 27.84 4.08 -23.38
C CYS A 26 26.77 3.52 -22.46
N SER A 27 25.52 3.60 -22.91
CA SER A 27 24.45 2.79 -22.32
C SER A 27 24.76 1.31 -22.58
N GLY A 28 24.34 0.39 -21.70
CA GLY A 28 24.64 -1.04 -21.83
C GLY A 28 24.20 -1.69 -23.16
N ALA A 29 23.42 -0.98 -23.97
CA ALA A 29 22.98 -1.41 -25.30
C ALA A 29 23.95 -1.10 -26.45
N TYR A 30 24.96 -0.26 -26.24
CA TYR A 30 25.91 0.17 -27.27
C TYR A 30 27.35 0.13 -26.76
N VAL A 31 28.31 -0.01 -27.67
CA VAL A 31 29.76 -0.10 -27.41
C VAL A 31 30.56 0.63 -28.49
N GLY A 32 31.86 0.75 -28.27
CA GLY A 32 32.78 1.51 -29.12
C GLY A 32 33.08 2.90 -28.57
N GLU A 33 34.12 3.56 -29.09
CA GLU A 33 34.66 4.82 -28.54
C GLU A 33 33.66 5.99 -28.53
N ARG A 34 32.60 5.90 -29.34
CA ARG A 34 31.51 6.88 -29.42
C ARG A 34 30.13 6.26 -29.20
N CYS A 35 30.05 5.03 -28.68
CA CYS A 35 28.80 4.29 -28.53
C CYS A 35 28.06 4.06 -29.85
N GLN A 36 28.83 3.91 -30.92
CA GLN A 36 28.33 3.86 -32.29
C GLN A 36 27.93 2.44 -32.74
N LEU A 37 28.37 1.41 -32.03
CA LEU A 37 28.11 0.00 -32.38
C LEU A 37 27.10 -0.62 -31.40
N PRO A 38 26.14 -1.44 -31.84
CA PRO A 38 25.22 -2.13 -30.95
C PRO A 38 25.95 -3.22 -30.14
N ASN A 39 25.57 -3.41 -28.87
CA ASN A 39 26.20 -4.39 -28.00
C ASN A 39 25.74 -5.82 -28.34
N PRO A 40 26.62 -6.71 -28.86
CA PRO A 40 26.24 -8.08 -29.20
C PRO A 40 25.84 -8.94 -27.99
N CYS A 41 26.30 -8.58 -26.79
CA CYS A 41 26.01 -9.32 -25.56
C CYS A 41 24.55 -9.22 -25.09
N LEU A 42 23.74 -8.28 -25.62
CA LEU A 42 22.33 -8.15 -25.26
C LEU A 42 21.50 -9.40 -25.59
N SER A 43 21.88 -10.14 -26.62
CA SER A 43 21.20 -11.39 -27.00
C SER A 43 21.51 -12.57 -26.06
N SER A 44 22.33 -12.35 -25.03
CA SER A 44 22.85 -13.39 -24.13
C SER A 44 23.42 -14.60 -24.88
N PRO A 45 24.45 -14.39 -25.74
CA PRO A 45 25.00 -15.43 -26.59
C PRO A 45 25.71 -16.52 -25.77
N CYS A 46 26.41 -16.14 -24.69
CA CYS A 46 27.07 -17.07 -23.78
C CYS A 46 26.05 -17.84 -22.94
N LYS A 47 26.04 -19.17 -23.05
CA LYS A 47 25.11 -20.06 -22.33
C LYS A 47 25.72 -20.57 -21.02
N ASN A 48 24.94 -21.33 -20.24
CA ASN A 48 25.37 -21.93 -18.97
C ASN A 48 25.97 -20.94 -17.95
N ALA A 49 25.38 -19.74 -17.88
CA ALA A 49 25.84 -18.64 -17.05
C ALA A 49 27.28 -18.17 -17.35
N GLY A 50 27.74 -18.31 -18.61
CA GLY A 50 28.96 -17.67 -19.09
C GLY A 50 28.86 -16.15 -19.13
N THR A 51 29.97 -15.46 -18.90
CA THR A 51 30.05 -14.00 -18.92
C THR A 51 30.41 -13.51 -20.32
N CYS A 52 29.55 -12.68 -20.92
CA CYS A 52 29.80 -12.09 -22.24
C CYS A 52 30.59 -10.79 -22.11
N SER A 53 31.65 -10.63 -22.90
CA SER A 53 32.42 -9.39 -23.03
C SER A 53 32.47 -8.96 -24.50
N PRO A 54 32.00 -7.76 -24.86
CA PRO A 54 32.08 -7.26 -26.23
C PRO A 54 33.52 -6.89 -26.59
N VAL A 55 33.94 -7.19 -27.82
CA VAL A 55 35.28 -6.92 -28.35
C VAL A 55 35.15 -6.09 -29.62
N VAL A 56 35.69 -4.87 -29.61
CA VAL A 56 35.64 -3.95 -30.76
C VAL A 56 36.90 -4.13 -31.61
N ARG A 57 36.75 -4.39 -32.92
CA ARG A 57 37.85 -4.52 -33.88
C ARG A 57 37.66 -3.53 -35.02
N GLY A 58 38.23 -2.34 -34.89
CA GLY A 58 38.06 -1.26 -35.86
C GLY A 58 36.61 -0.82 -35.96
N SER A 59 35.97 -1.02 -37.11
CA SER A 59 34.57 -0.68 -37.36
C SER A 59 33.58 -1.82 -37.11
N THR A 60 34.03 -3.01 -36.71
CA THR A 60 33.18 -4.15 -36.37
C THR A 60 33.20 -4.44 -34.87
N VAL A 61 32.11 -5.02 -34.38
CA VAL A 61 31.97 -5.48 -32.99
C VAL A 61 31.72 -6.98 -32.98
N ASP A 62 32.44 -7.66 -32.12
CA ASP A 62 32.32 -9.10 -31.84
C ASP A 62 32.15 -9.31 -30.33
N TYR A 63 32.07 -10.55 -29.87
CA TYR A 63 32.01 -10.87 -28.44
C TYR A 63 32.89 -12.07 -28.11
N THR A 64 33.26 -12.15 -26.83
CA THR A 64 33.94 -13.32 -26.25
C THR A 64 33.20 -13.78 -25.02
N CYS A 65 33.10 -15.09 -24.83
CA CYS A 65 32.48 -15.69 -23.66
C CYS A 65 33.55 -16.21 -22.69
N ALA A 66 33.49 -15.75 -21.45
CA ALA A 66 34.22 -16.35 -20.33
C ALA A 66 33.31 -17.39 -19.67
N CYS A 67 33.65 -18.68 -19.84
CA CYS A 67 32.81 -19.76 -19.37
C CYS A 67 32.92 -20.00 -17.87
N ARG A 68 31.77 -20.31 -17.26
CA ARG A 68 31.73 -20.80 -15.89
C ARG A 68 32.49 -22.13 -15.79
N LEU A 69 33.12 -22.36 -14.65
CA LEU A 69 33.81 -23.62 -14.34
C LEU A 69 32.89 -24.82 -14.65
N GLY A 70 33.40 -25.78 -15.43
CA GLY A 70 32.65 -26.94 -15.90
C GLY A 70 32.15 -26.84 -17.35
N PHE A 71 32.32 -25.70 -18.01
CA PHE A 71 31.99 -25.50 -19.44
C PHE A 71 33.18 -24.94 -20.22
N THR A 72 33.20 -25.20 -21.52
CA THR A 72 34.22 -24.77 -22.50
C THR A 72 33.54 -24.46 -23.84
N ASP A 73 34.33 -24.07 -24.84
CA ASP A 73 33.93 -23.57 -26.18
C ASP A 73 33.58 -22.07 -26.23
N GLU A 74 33.37 -21.54 -27.45
CA GLU A 74 33.13 -20.12 -27.70
C GLU A 74 31.78 -19.61 -27.15
N LEU A 75 30.82 -20.51 -26.88
CA LEU A 75 29.47 -20.17 -26.40
C LEU A 75 29.19 -20.74 -25.00
N CYS A 76 30.16 -21.40 -24.38
CA CYS A 76 30.05 -22.12 -23.12
C CYS A 76 29.01 -23.25 -23.14
N LEU A 77 28.84 -23.92 -24.29
CA LEU A 77 27.86 -24.99 -24.47
C LEU A 77 28.43 -26.36 -24.10
N THR A 78 29.71 -26.58 -24.38
CA THR A 78 30.35 -27.88 -24.21
C THR A 78 30.73 -28.11 -22.74
N PRO A 79 30.21 -29.15 -22.08
CA PRO A 79 30.64 -29.52 -20.74
C PRO A 79 32.11 -29.97 -20.75
N ARG A 80 32.89 -29.51 -19.78
CA ARG A 80 34.27 -29.96 -19.54
C ARG A 80 34.27 -31.02 -18.45
N ASP A 81 35.04 -32.09 -18.65
CA ASP A 81 35.19 -33.16 -17.66
C ASP A 81 35.53 -32.62 -16.27
N ASN A 82 34.73 -33.01 -15.28
CA ASN A 82 34.83 -32.54 -13.91
C ASN A 82 34.22 -33.54 -12.93
N VAL A 83 34.54 -33.36 -11.65
CA VAL A 83 34.11 -34.24 -10.54
C VAL A 83 32.58 -34.27 -10.31
N CYS A 84 31.81 -33.26 -10.72
CA CYS A 84 30.35 -33.28 -10.56
C CYS A 84 29.64 -34.20 -11.57
N LEU A 85 30.28 -34.58 -12.68
CA LEU A 85 29.68 -35.47 -13.68
C LEU A 85 29.40 -36.89 -13.14
N SER A 86 30.11 -37.32 -12.10
CA SER A 86 29.86 -38.60 -11.43
C SER A 86 28.71 -38.55 -10.41
N ASN A 87 27.97 -37.43 -10.33
CA ASN A 87 26.89 -37.19 -9.36
C ASN A 87 27.30 -37.50 -7.91
N PRO A 88 28.36 -36.85 -7.37
CA PRO A 88 28.87 -37.16 -6.05
C PRO A 88 27.94 -36.73 -4.90
N CYS A 89 26.98 -35.84 -5.15
CA CYS A 89 25.97 -35.40 -4.17
C CYS A 89 24.76 -36.34 -4.19
N ARG A 90 24.53 -37.05 -3.09
CA ARG A 90 23.43 -38.04 -2.97
C ARG A 90 22.11 -37.36 -2.63
N ASN A 91 21.02 -38.12 -2.72
CA ASN A 91 19.68 -37.73 -2.25
C ASN A 91 19.15 -36.41 -2.84
N GLY A 92 19.45 -36.12 -4.11
CA GLY A 92 19.02 -34.91 -4.78
C GLY A 92 19.84 -33.65 -4.43
N GLY A 93 21.01 -33.82 -3.81
CA GLY A 93 21.96 -32.73 -3.58
C GLY A 93 22.47 -32.10 -4.87
N THR A 94 22.61 -30.78 -4.87
CA THR A 94 23.18 -30.02 -6.00
C THR A 94 24.71 -29.94 -5.84
N CYS A 95 25.44 -30.27 -6.91
CA CYS A 95 26.91 -30.23 -6.92
C CYS A 95 27.41 -28.88 -7.45
N ASP A 96 28.15 -28.13 -6.63
CA ASP A 96 28.82 -26.91 -7.03
C ASP A 96 30.33 -27.17 -7.16
N LEU A 97 30.90 -26.86 -8.33
CA LEU A 97 32.35 -26.97 -8.56
C LEU A 97 33.09 -25.82 -7.89
N LEU A 98 34.13 -26.15 -7.12
CA LEU A 98 35.13 -25.19 -6.62
C LEU A 98 36.34 -25.14 -7.56
N THR A 99 36.74 -26.32 -8.04
CA THR A 99 37.70 -26.52 -9.14
C THR A 99 37.20 -27.67 -10.02
N LEU A 100 37.95 -28.09 -11.05
CA LEU A 100 37.55 -29.26 -11.86
C LEU A 100 37.62 -30.59 -11.08
N SER A 101 38.42 -30.62 -10.01
CA SER A 101 38.63 -31.79 -9.14
C SER A 101 38.02 -31.65 -7.75
N GLU A 102 37.58 -30.46 -7.35
CA GLU A 102 36.98 -30.19 -6.04
C GLU A 102 35.55 -29.65 -6.16
N TYR A 103 34.69 -30.12 -5.27
CA TYR A 103 33.27 -29.76 -5.25
C TYR A 103 32.74 -29.56 -3.83
N LYS A 104 31.59 -28.89 -3.75
CA LYS A 104 30.77 -28.78 -2.55
C LYS A 104 29.34 -29.19 -2.88
N CYS A 105 28.73 -30.03 -2.04
CA CYS A 105 27.32 -30.33 -2.17
C CYS A 105 26.46 -29.33 -1.40
N ARG A 106 25.41 -28.85 -2.05
CA ARG A 106 24.26 -28.22 -1.39
C ARG A 106 23.20 -29.30 -1.17
N CYS A 107 22.98 -29.64 0.09
CA CYS A 107 22.04 -30.69 0.46
C CYS A 107 20.60 -30.16 0.54
N PRO A 108 19.61 -30.94 0.08
CA PRO A 108 18.21 -30.58 0.24
C PRO A 108 17.79 -30.70 1.72
N PRO A 109 16.67 -30.07 2.13
CA PRO A 109 16.14 -30.21 3.48
C PRO A 109 16.00 -31.69 3.87
N GLY A 110 16.49 -32.05 5.06
CA GLY A 110 16.52 -33.45 5.49
C GLY A 110 17.81 -34.19 5.23
N TRP A 111 18.82 -33.56 4.62
CA TRP A 111 20.11 -34.20 4.36
C TRP A 111 21.30 -33.30 4.73
N SER A 112 22.36 -33.92 5.23
CA SER A 112 23.59 -33.29 5.67
C SER A 112 24.82 -34.16 5.38
N GLY A 113 26.01 -33.67 5.72
CA GLY A 113 27.29 -34.30 5.42
C GLY A 113 27.87 -33.90 4.06
N LYS A 114 29.15 -34.24 3.82
CA LYS A 114 29.94 -33.80 2.65
C LYS A 114 29.31 -34.17 1.30
N THR A 115 28.57 -35.28 1.25
CA THR A 115 27.92 -35.79 0.04
C THR A 115 26.40 -35.93 0.20
N CYS A 116 25.80 -35.23 1.17
CA CYS A 116 24.36 -35.33 1.49
C CYS A 116 23.90 -36.75 1.82
N GLN A 117 24.77 -37.51 2.49
CA GLN A 117 24.55 -38.92 2.81
C GLN A 117 23.91 -39.13 4.20
N GLN A 118 23.98 -38.14 5.08
CA GLN A 118 23.41 -38.23 6.43
C GLN A 118 22.01 -37.63 6.40
N ALA A 119 21.01 -38.36 6.89
CA ALA A 119 19.69 -37.79 7.09
C ALA A 119 19.75 -36.82 8.28
N ASP A 120 19.18 -35.62 8.14
CA ASP A 120 19.01 -34.69 9.25
C ASP A 120 17.82 -35.16 10.11
N PRO A 121 18.07 -35.66 11.34
CA PRO A 121 17.02 -36.19 12.21
C PRO A 121 16.06 -35.09 12.70
N CYS A 122 16.40 -33.81 12.56
CA CYS A 122 15.54 -32.68 12.92
C CYS A 122 14.61 -32.22 11.79
N ALA A 123 14.78 -32.68 10.55
CA ALA A 123 14.02 -32.17 9.41
C ALA A 123 12.52 -32.49 9.44
N SER A 124 12.11 -33.48 10.23
CA SER A 124 10.70 -33.80 10.49
C SER A 124 10.07 -32.93 11.59
N ASN A 125 10.81 -31.99 12.17
CA ASN A 125 10.41 -31.18 13.32
C ASN A 125 9.84 -32.03 14.47
N PRO A 126 10.63 -32.95 15.04
CA PRO A 126 10.13 -33.90 16.03
C PRO A 126 9.76 -33.25 17.38
N CYS A 127 10.30 -32.07 17.69
CA CYS A 127 10.09 -31.35 18.94
C CYS A 127 8.80 -30.51 18.89
N ALA A 128 7.91 -30.72 19.87
CA ALA A 128 6.66 -29.97 20.01
C ALA A 128 6.84 -28.71 20.89
N ASN A 129 5.79 -27.88 20.95
CA ASN A 129 5.66 -26.75 21.89
C ASN A 129 6.83 -25.75 21.87
N GLY A 130 7.40 -25.52 20.68
CA GLY A 130 8.53 -24.60 20.50
C GLY A 130 9.88 -25.14 20.98
N GLY A 131 9.98 -26.44 21.30
CA GLY A 131 11.23 -27.07 21.66
C GLY A 131 12.28 -27.00 20.55
N GLN A 132 13.53 -26.71 20.90
CA GLN A 132 14.63 -26.61 19.95
C GLN A 132 15.17 -28.02 19.64
N CYS A 133 15.11 -28.43 18.37
CA CYS A 133 15.72 -29.68 17.92
C CYS A 133 17.22 -29.50 17.72
N VAL A 134 18.01 -30.39 18.34
CA VAL A 134 19.46 -30.45 18.17
C VAL A 134 19.82 -31.83 17.61
N PRO A 135 20.44 -31.92 16.42
CA PRO A 135 20.89 -33.20 15.89
C PRO A 135 22.04 -33.75 16.75
N PHE A 136 21.99 -35.04 17.08
CA PHE A 136 22.98 -35.72 17.90
C PHE A 136 23.27 -37.11 17.30
N GLU A 137 24.43 -37.24 16.64
CA GLU A 137 24.82 -38.43 15.87
C GLU A 137 23.75 -38.85 14.85
N ALA A 138 23.13 -40.03 15.03
CA ALA A 138 22.07 -40.57 14.18
C ALA A 138 20.65 -40.31 14.74
N HIS A 139 20.52 -39.58 15.85
CA HIS A 139 19.25 -39.26 16.52
C HIS A 139 19.14 -37.75 16.75
N TYR A 140 18.05 -37.31 17.40
CA TYR A 140 17.84 -35.92 17.78
C TYR A 140 17.62 -35.80 19.29
N ILE A 141 17.91 -34.62 19.82
CA ILE A 141 17.59 -34.23 21.21
C ILE A 141 16.73 -32.98 21.14
N CYS A 142 15.56 -33.02 21.78
CA CYS A 142 14.72 -31.84 21.93
C CYS A 142 15.07 -31.11 23.23
N ARG A 143 15.48 -29.85 23.11
CA ARG A 143 15.60 -28.92 24.24
C ARG A 143 14.25 -28.25 24.46
N CYS A 144 13.51 -28.70 25.46
CA CYS A 144 12.17 -28.20 25.73
C CYS A 144 12.18 -26.78 26.30
N THR A 145 11.13 -26.04 25.95
CA THR A 145 10.76 -24.76 26.56
C THR A 145 10.29 -24.97 27.99
N SER A 146 10.40 -23.94 28.83
CA SER A 146 9.84 -23.96 30.18
C SER A 146 8.35 -24.29 30.13
N GLY A 147 7.88 -25.21 30.98
CA GLY A 147 6.49 -25.71 30.99
C GLY A 147 6.30 -27.05 30.26
N PHE A 148 7.28 -27.54 29.50
CA PHE A 148 7.19 -28.82 28.81
C PHE A 148 8.38 -29.74 29.06
N HIS A 149 8.14 -31.05 29.03
CA HIS A 149 9.16 -32.07 29.22
C HIS A 149 8.94 -33.32 28.33
N GLY A 150 9.82 -34.30 28.50
CA GLY A 150 9.84 -35.55 27.75
C GLY A 150 10.65 -35.44 26.45
N ALA A 151 10.84 -36.57 25.76
CA ALA A 151 11.76 -36.67 24.63
C ALA A 151 11.43 -35.72 23.45
N ASN A 152 10.14 -35.38 23.29
CA ASN A 152 9.63 -34.55 22.20
C ASN A 152 8.93 -33.28 22.71
N CYS A 153 9.09 -32.91 23.99
CA CYS A 153 8.46 -31.72 24.58
C CYS A 153 6.94 -31.69 24.48
N LYS A 154 6.30 -32.87 24.47
CA LYS A 154 4.83 -33.02 24.39
C LYS A 154 4.16 -33.09 25.76
N GLN A 155 4.93 -33.44 26.80
CA GLN A 155 4.40 -33.63 28.13
C GLN A 155 4.42 -32.30 28.87
N ASP A 156 3.29 -31.98 29.47
CA ASP A 156 3.11 -30.79 30.28
C ASP A 156 3.77 -30.95 31.65
N VAL A 157 4.50 -29.94 32.11
CA VAL A 157 5.04 -29.91 33.47
C VAL A 157 3.93 -29.50 34.40
N ASN A 158 3.65 -30.29 35.44
CA ASN A 158 2.69 -29.87 36.45
C ASN A 158 3.36 -28.99 37.51
N GLU A 159 3.30 -27.66 37.36
CA GLU A 159 3.99 -26.75 38.30
C GLU A 159 3.34 -26.73 39.69
N CYS A 160 2.08 -27.14 39.81
CA CYS A 160 1.37 -27.20 41.09
C CYS A 160 1.88 -28.31 42.03
N ASN A 161 2.57 -29.33 41.49
CA ASN A 161 3.12 -30.44 42.26
C ASN A 161 4.58 -30.20 42.71
N ILE A 162 5.14 -29.02 42.46
CA ILE A 162 6.51 -28.66 42.84
C ILE A 162 6.58 -28.40 44.36
N SER A 163 7.66 -28.86 45.01
CA SER A 163 7.93 -28.61 46.42
C SER A 163 9.19 -27.75 46.60
N PRO A 164 9.10 -26.59 47.28
CA PRO A 164 7.91 -26.01 47.94
C PRO A 164 6.86 -25.49 46.94
N PRO A 165 5.57 -25.37 47.35
CA PRO A 165 4.49 -24.90 46.47
C PRO A 165 4.82 -23.57 45.79
N ILE A 166 4.48 -23.48 44.51
CA ILE A 166 4.76 -22.31 43.68
C ILE A 166 3.91 -21.11 44.09
N CYS A 167 2.60 -21.31 44.28
CA CYS A 167 1.69 -20.29 44.81
C CYS A 167 1.94 -20.08 46.31
N LYS A 168 2.36 -18.87 46.68
CA LYS A 168 2.64 -18.45 48.05
C LYS A 168 1.38 -17.99 48.77
N ASN A 169 1.52 -17.74 50.08
CA ASN A 169 0.49 -17.13 50.92
C ASN A 169 -0.88 -17.83 50.90
N GLY A 170 -0.87 -19.14 50.63
CA GLY A 170 -2.08 -19.96 50.54
C GLY A 170 -2.94 -19.69 49.30
N GLY A 171 -2.33 -19.19 48.21
CA GLY A 171 -2.97 -19.16 46.90
C GLY A 171 -3.24 -20.55 46.35
N SER A 172 -4.32 -20.70 45.59
CA SER A 172 -4.68 -21.98 44.94
C SER A 172 -4.01 -22.07 43.57
N CYS A 173 -3.34 -23.19 43.28
CA CYS A 173 -2.67 -23.42 42.00
C CYS A 173 -3.58 -24.19 41.05
N THR A 174 -3.70 -23.72 39.81
CA THR A 174 -4.31 -24.46 38.71
C THR A 174 -3.27 -24.67 37.61
N ASN A 175 -3.09 -25.94 37.25
CA ASN A 175 -2.15 -26.32 36.19
C ASN A 175 -2.80 -26.08 34.83
N GLU A 176 -2.11 -25.37 33.96
CA GLU A 176 -2.53 -25.11 32.58
C GLU A 176 -1.51 -25.73 31.62
N VAL A 177 -1.81 -25.80 30.33
CA VAL A 177 -0.88 -26.41 29.38
C VAL A 177 0.28 -25.44 29.09
N GLY A 178 1.48 -25.82 29.47
CA GLY A 178 2.72 -25.06 29.32
C GLY A 178 2.90 -23.95 30.37
N THR A 179 1.99 -23.86 31.35
CA THR A 179 2.01 -22.79 32.35
C THR A 179 1.12 -23.14 33.55
N TYR A 180 1.03 -22.22 34.50
CA TYR A 180 0.18 -22.36 35.67
C TYR A 180 -0.41 -21.01 36.05
N GLN A 181 -1.53 -21.06 36.77
CA GLN A 181 -2.18 -19.87 37.32
C GLN A 181 -2.33 -20.01 38.83
N CYS A 182 -1.90 -18.98 39.56
CA CYS A 182 -2.15 -18.87 41.00
C CYS A 182 -3.36 -17.96 41.24
N SER A 183 -4.40 -18.50 41.85
CA SER A 183 -5.53 -17.73 42.37
C SER A 183 -5.18 -17.21 43.77
N CYS A 184 -4.84 -15.92 43.84
CA CYS A 184 -4.41 -15.28 45.08
C CYS A 184 -5.59 -14.94 45.99
N LYS A 185 -5.33 -14.96 47.31
CA LYS A 185 -6.27 -14.40 48.28
C LYS A 185 -6.33 -12.88 48.13
N PRO A 186 -7.43 -12.21 48.50
CA PRO A 186 -7.61 -10.76 48.25
C PRO A 186 -6.50 -9.84 48.78
N ALA A 187 -5.77 -10.26 49.82
CA ALA A 187 -4.66 -9.50 50.40
C ALA A 187 -3.33 -9.66 49.66
N TYR A 188 -3.28 -10.44 48.58
CA TYR A 188 -2.06 -10.77 47.86
C TYR A 188 -2.22 -10.63 46.35
N THR A 189 -1.13 -10.31 45.67
CA THR A 189 -1.02 -10.15 44.22
C THR A 189 0.34 -10.68 43.73
N GLY A 190 0.58 -10.63 42.43
CA GLY A 190 1.75 -11.23 41.78
C GLY A 190 1.45 -12.61 41.18
N GLN A 191 2.34 -13.08 40.29
CA GLN A 191 2.16 -14.34 39.55
C GLN A 191 2.06 -15.54 40.50
N ASN A 192 2.77 -15.48 41.63
CA ASN A 192 2.84 -16.52 42.64
C ASN A 192 2.20 -16.07 43.96
N CYS A 193 1.39 -15.01 43.97
CA CYS A 193 0.79 -14.41 45.16
C CYS A 193 1.83 -13.96 46.21
N GLU A 194 3.01 -13.53 45.76
CA GLU A 194 4.17 -13.17 46.56
C GLU A 194 4.12 -11.75 47.12
N HIS A 195 3.31 -10.87 46.51
CA HIS A 195 3.20 -9.47 46.89
C HIS A 195 1.94 -9.21 47.72
N LEU A 196 2.01 -8.26 48.64
CA LEU A 196 0.81 -7.76 49.33
C LEU A 196 0.02 -6.86 48.38
N TYR A 197 -1.30 -7.00 48.37
CA TYR A 197 -2.18 -6.12 47.61
C TYR A 197 -2.20 -4.72 48.24
N VAL A 198 -1.94 -3.69 47.44
CA VAL A 198 -2.00 -2.29 47.87
C VAL A 198 -3.06 -1.59 47.02
N PRO A 199 -4.24 -1.28 47.58
CA PRO A 199 -5.41 -0.83 46.81
C PRO A 199 -5.20 0.42 45.95
N CYS A 200 -4.29 1.33 46.29
CA CYS A 200 -4.01 2.56 45.53
C CYS A 200 -2.62 2.55 44.85
N ASN A 201 -1.97 1.40 44.72
CA ASN A 201 -0.67 1.30 44.06
C ASN A 201 -0.59 0.07 43.14
N PRO A 202 -0.81 0.23 41.82
CA PRO A 202 -1.16 1.48 41.13
C PRO A 202 -2.60 1.95 41.45
N SER A 203 -2.88 3.24 41.23
CA SER A 203 -4.22 3.80 41.45
C SER A 203 -5.23 3.14 40.50
N PRO A 204 -6.33 2.54 41.01
CA PRO A 204 -7.41 1.98 40.18
C PRO A 204 -8.32 3.08 39.61
N CYS A 205 -8.29 4.30 40.18
CA CYS A 205 -9.11 5.41 39.73
C CYS A 205 -8.60 5.94 38.39
N GLN A 206 -9.50 6.03 37.42
CA GLN A 206 -9.28 6.51 36.05
C GLN A 206 -9.56 8.02 35.96
N ASN A 207 -9.30 8.61 34.78
CA ASN A 207 -9.63 10.00 34.46
C ASN A 207 -9.12 11.05 35.47
N GLY A 208 -7.97 10.78 36.09
CA GLY A 208 -7.36 11.67 37.08
C GLY A 208 -8.04 11.64 38.45
N GLY A 209 -8.93 10.68 38.71
CA GLY A 209 -9.53 10.46 40.02
C GLY A 209 -8.49 10.20 41.11
N THR A 210 -8.74 10.70 42.32
CA THR A 210 -7.83 10.52 43.46
C THR A 210 -8.24 9.29 44.25
N CYS A 211 -7.33 8.31 44.36
CA CYS A 211 -7.53 7.09 45.14
C CYS A 211 -7.27 7.31 46.62
N ARG A 212 -8.18 6.81 47.46
CA ARG A 212 -8.02 6.74 48.90
C ARG A 212 -8.19 5.30 49.38
N GLN A 213 -7.17 4.77 50.04
CA GLN A 213 -7.27 3.47 50.70
C GLN A 213 -8.15 3.60 51.95
N ILE A 214 -9.19 2.77 52.05
CA ILE A 214 -10.13 2.76 53.18
C ILE A 214 -10.06 1.47 54.02
N GLY A 215 -9.31 0.46 53.55
CA GLY A 215 -9.03 -0.76 54.28
C GLY A 215 -7.88 -1.55 53.65
N ASP A 216 -7.61 -2.75 54.15
CA ASP A 216 -6.48 -3.58 53.68
C ASP A 216 -6.63 -4.01 52.21
N THR A 217 -7.86 -4.20 51.76
CA THR A 217 -8.19 -4.61 50.38
C THR A 217 -9.20 -3.69 49.70
N THR A 218 -9.62 -2.62 50.37
CA THR A 218 -10.69 -1.73 49.90
C THR A 218 -10.17 -0.32 49.66
N TYR A 219 -10.72 0.33 48.65
CA TYR A 219 -10.40 1.70 48.24
C TYR A 219 -11.67 2.44 47.85
N ASP A 220 -11.53 3.76 47.74
CA ASP A 220 -12.57 4.69 47.32
C ASP A 220 -11.95 5.70 46.35
N CYS A 221 -12.64 5.98 45.24
CA CYS A 221 -12.19 6.91 44.21
C CYS A 221 -12.97 8.20 44.29
N THR A 222 -12.26 9.32 44.44
CA THR A 222 -12.85 10.66 44.35
C THR A 222 -12.69 11.18 42.93
N CYS A 223 -13.81 11.30 42.22
CA CYS A 223 -13.82 11.66 40.80
C CYS A 223 -13.71 13.17 40.59
N LEU A 224 -13.03 13.55 39.50
CA LEU A 224 -13.06 14.93 39.02
C LEU A 224 -14.45 15.26 38.44
N PRO A 225 -14.86 16.54 38.43
CA PRO A 225 -16.11 16.96 37.80
C PRO A 225 -16.23 16.45 36.36
N GLY A 226 -17.42 15.97 35.99
CA GLY A 226 -17.67 15.33 34.70
C GLY A 226 -17.51 13.82 34.70
N PHE A 227 -16.98 13.19 35.75
CA PHE A 227 -16.85 11.72 35.81
C PHE A 227 -17.65 11.09 36.95
N THR A 228 -18.08 9.84 36.74
CA THR A 228 -18.79 9.00 37.70
C THR A 228 -18.34 7.53 37.57
N GLY A 229 -18.91 6.65 38.38
CA GLY A 229 -18.52 5.24 38.47
C GLY A 229 -17.63 4.94 39.67
N GLN A 230 -17.38 3.65 39.96
CA GLN A 230 -16.59 3.24 41.12
C GLN A 230 -15.12 3.67 40.99
N ASN A 231 -14.63 3.70 39.76
CA ASN A 231 -13.26 4.05 39.41
C ASN A 231 -13.19 5.33 38.57
N CYS A 232 -14.25 6.15 38.56
CA CYS A 232 -14.34 7.36 37.74
C CYS A 232 -14.21 7.09 36.23
N GLU A 233 -14.64 5.90 35.78
CA GLU A 233 -14.50 5.40 34.42
C GLU A 233 -15.57 5.93 33.46
N GLU A 234 -16.69 6.42 33.99
CA GLU A 234 -17.82 6.87 33.20
C GLU A 234 -17.81 8.40 33.06
N ASN A 235 -17.87 8.91 31.83
CA ASN A 235 -18.13 10.33 31.59
C ASN A 235 -19.63 10.62 31.81
N ILE A 236 -19.92 11.71 32.50
CA ILE A 236 -21.29 12.17 32.74
C ILE A 236 -21.78 12.82 31.45
N ASN A 237 -22.92 12.36 30.94
CA ASN A 237 -23.49 12.91 29.71
C ASN A 237 -24.00 14.34 29.93
N ASP A 238 -23.36 15.31 29.30
CA ASP A 238 -23.63 16.75 29.38
C ASP A 238 -24.69 17.22 28.36
N CYS A 239 -25.15 16.35 27.45
CA CYS A 239 -26.15 16.67 26.43
C CYS A 239 -27.62 16.81 26.89
N PRO A 240 -28.10 16.25 28.01
CA PRO A 240 -29.48 16.47 28.45
C PRO A 240 -29.78 17.96 28.66
N GLY A 241 -30.76 18.49 27.92
CA GLY A 241 -31.09 19.93 27.97
C GLY A 241 -30.12 20.84 27.21
N ASN A 242 -29.35 20.29 26.26
CA ASN A 242 -28.46 21.08 25.41
C ASN A 242 -29.20 22.16 24.61
N ASN A 243 -28.44 23.16 24.18
CA ASN A 243 -28.94 24.30 23.41
C ASN A 243 -28.75 24.17 21.90
N CYS A 244 -28.34 23.01 21.37
CA CYS A 244 -28.10 22.84 19.93
C CYS A 244 -29.40 23.09 19.14
N LYS A 245 -29.37 24.04 18.20
CA LYS A 245 -30.51 24.41 17.36
C LYS A 245 -30.35 23.89 15.93
N ASN A 246 -31.41 24.05 15.14
CA ASN A 246 -31.42 23.80 13.69
C ASN A 246 -30.92 22.40 13.27
N GLY A 247 -31.26 21.36 14.04
CA GLY A 247 -30.83 20.00 13.75
C GLY A 247 -29.39 19.67 14.19
N GLY A 248 -28.73 20.58 14.91
CA GLY A 248 -27.42 20.35 15.52
C GLY A 248 -27.43 19.14 16.45
N THR A 249 -26.43 18.27 16.29
CA THR A 249 -26.26 17.08 17.12
C THR A 249 -25.40 17.44 18.32
N CYS A 250 -25.89 17.17 19.53
CA CYS A 250 -25.08 17.37 20.73
C CYS A 250 -24.01 16.28 20.84
N VAL A 251 -22.78 16.72 21.06
CA VAL A 251 -21.61 15.88 21.28
C VAL A 251 -21.16 16.07 22.73
N ASP A 252 -21.20 14.98 23.49
CA ASP A 252 -20.77 14.93 24.88
C ASP A 252 -19.29 15.26 25.01
N GLY A 253 -18.95 16.03 26.03
CA GLY A 253 -17.59 16.41 26.39
C GLY A 253 -17.35 16.12 27.87
N VAL A 254 -16.23 16.58 28.42
CA VAL A 254 -15.94 16.39 29.85
C VAL A 254 -16.41 17.61 30.62
N ASN A 255 -17.51 17.48 31.36
CA ASN A 255 -18.14 18.57 32.12
C ASN A 255 -18.53 19.76 31.21
N THR A 256 -18.84 19.47 29.95
CA THR A 256 -19.22 20.41 28.89
C THR A 256 -19.77 19.63 27.70
N TYR A 257 -20.45 20.32 26.78
CA TYR A 257 -20.89 19.73 25.52
C TYR A 257 -20.62 20.69 24.36
N ASN A 258 -20.52 20.15 23.16
CA ASN A 258 -20.44 20.91 21.92
C ASN A 258 -21.59 20.55 20.98
N CYS A 259 -22.01 21.49 20.14
CA CYS A 259 -22.98 21.21 19.08
C CYS A 259 -22.25 20.98 17.77
N GLN A 260 -22.48 19.82 17.16
CA GLN A 260 -22.08 19.56 15.78
C GLN A 260 -23.18 20.09 14.86
N CYS A 261 -22.86 21.15 14.12
CA CYS A 261 -23.81 21.82 13.25
C CYS A 261 -23.93 21.12 11.88
N PRO A 262 -25.12 21.12 11.27
CA PRO A 262 -25.29 20.80 9.87
C PRO A 262 -24.51 21.79 8.97
N PRO A 263 -24.24 21.45 7.70
CA PRO A 263 -23.48 22.30 6.78
C PRO A 263 -24.02 23.73 6.62
N GLU A 264 -25.32 23.91 6.77
CA GLU A 264 -26.04 25.18 6.57
C GLU A 264 -25.97 26.11 7.81
N TRP A 265 -25.40 25.63 8.92
CA TRP A 265 -25.40 26.34 10.21
C TRP A 265 -24.01 26.36 10.86
N THR A 266 -23.74 27.44 11.58
CA THR A 266 -22.49 27.66 12.30
C THR A 266 -22.73 28.27 13.69
N GLY A 267 -21.64 28.52 14.40
CA GLY A 267 -21.63 29.01 15.78
C GLY A 267 -21.74 27.89 16.83
N GLN A 268 -21.50 28.25 18.09
CA GLN A 268 -21.42 27.28 19.21
C GLN A 268 -22.71 26.44 19.40
N TYR A 269 -23.87 27.01 19.06
CA TYR A 269 -25.18 26.38 19.22
C TYR A 269 -25.91 26.16 17.89
N CYS A 270 -25.22 26.29 16.75
CA CYS A 270 -25.80 26.13 15.41
C CYS A 270 -26.94 27.12 15.12
N THR A 271 -26.84 28.34 15.64
CA THR A 271 -27.85 29.40 15.48
C THR A 271 -27.50 30.41 14.40
N GLU A 272 -26.27 30.38 13.90
CA GLU A 272 -25.78 31.32 12.91
C GLU A 272 -25.89 30.68 11.52
N ASP A 273 -26.38 31.45 10.56
CA ASP A 273 -26.54 31.04 9.17
C ASP A 273 -25.18 31.00 8.46
N VAL A 274 -24.97 30.01 7.61
CA VAL A 274 -23.78 29.93 6.76
C VAL A 274 -24.05 30.67 5.45
N ASP A 275 -23.22 31.64 5.09
CA ASP A 275 -23.29 32.27 3.77
C ASP A 275 -22.57 31.39 2.74
N GLU A 276 -23.31 30.51 2.07
CA GLU A 276 -22.72 29.59 1.09
C GLU A 276 -22.13 30.32 -0.11
N CYS A 277 -22.66 31.50 -0.46
CA CYS A 277 -22.14 32.31 -1.57
C CYS A 277 -20.76 32.89 -1.27
N GLN A 278 -20.46 33.21 0.00
CA GLN A 278 -19.13 33.64 0.42
C GLN A 278 -18.16 32.48 0.60
N LEU A 279 -18.64 31.35 1.13
CA LEU A 279 -17.82 30.16 1.39
C LEU A 279 -17.47 29.39 0.12
N MET A 280 -18.38 29.36 -0.85
CA MET A 280 -18.24 28.64 -2.11
C MET A 280 -18.44 29.61 -3.28
N PRO A 281 -17.36 30.28 -3.75
CA PRO A 281 -17.44 31.28 -4.83
C PRO A 281 -18.00 30.73 -6.15
N ASN A 282 -17.95 29.42 -6.35
CA ASN A 282 -18.48 28.71 -7.53
C ASN A 282 -19.73 27.88 -7.21
N ALA A 283 -20.49 28.24 -6.17
CA ALA A 283 -21.74 27.56 -5.83
C ALA A 283 -22.75 27.55 -7.00
N CYS A 284 -22.77 28.62 -7.79
CA CYS A 284 -23.54 28.71 -9.03
C CYS A 284 -22.61 28.62 -10.24
N GLN A 285 -22.84 27.63 -11.09
CA GLN A 285 -22.06 27.37 -12.29
C GLN A 285 -22.46 28.29 -13.44
N ASN A 286 -21.67 28.29 -14.52
CA ASN A 286 -21.96 28.95 -15.79
C ASN A 286 -22.30 30.46 -15.71
N GLY A 287 -21.75 31.15 -14.70
CA GLY A 287 -21.98 32.58 -14.50
C GLY A 287 -23.31 32.91 -13.82
N GLY A 288 -23.99 31.92 -13.21
CA GLY A 288 -25.14 32.16 -12.35
C GLY A 288 -24.80 33.05 -11.14
N THR A 289 -25.78 33.82 -10.68
CA THR A 289 -25.64 34.67 -9.48
C THR A 289 -26.14 33.92 -8.26
N CYS A 290 -25.31 33.82 -7.22
CA CYS A 290 -25.65 33.19 -5.95
C CYS A 290 -26.39 34.15 -5.03
N HIS A 291 -27.45 33.69 -4.38
CA HIS A 291 -28.18 34.40 -3.35
C HIS A 291 -28.27 33.55 -2.08
N ASN A 292 -27.74 34.08 -0.98
CA ASN A 292 -27.81 33.43 0.32
C ASN A 292 -29.19 33.59 0.96
N ASN A 293 -29.75 32.51 1.49
CA ASN A 293 -31.02 32.45 2.19
C ASN A 293 -30.80 31.87 3.60
N HIS A 294 -31.83 31.97 4.45
CA HIS A 294 -31.70 31.39 5.78
C HIS A 294 -31.81 29.86 5.73
N GLY A 295 -30.73 29.15 6.05
CA GLY A 295 -30.60 27.70 6.00
C GLY A 295 -30.31 27.14 4.60
N GLY A 296 -29.67 27.92 3.72
CA GLY A 296 -29.19 27.49 2.40
C GLY A 296 -29.09 28.64 1.39
N TYR A 297 -28.93 28.33 0.12
CA TYR A 297 -28.78 29.34 -0.94
C TYR A 297 -29.59 28.96 -2.18
N ASN A 298 -29.76 29.91 -3.10
CA ASN A 298 -30.32 29.62 -4.42
C ASN A 298 -29.53 30.33 -5.53
N CYS A 299 -29.42 29.66 -6.67
CA CYS A 299 -28.79 30.23 -7.86
C CYS A 299 -29.83 30.85 -8.80
N VAL A 300 -29.49 32.01 -9.33
CA VAL A 300 -30.22 32.64 -10.43
C VAL A 300 -29.39 32.44 -11.70
N CYS A 301 -29.89 31.59 -12.59
CA CYS A 301 -29.19 31.19 -13.80
C CYS A 301 -29.23 32.26 -14.88
N VAL A 302 -28.14 32.36 -15.64
CA VAL A 302 -28.10 33.14 -16.88
C VAL A 302 -28.86 32.39 -17.98
N ASN A 303 -29.31 33.13 -19.00
CA ASN A 303 -30.12 32.56 -20.09
C ASN A 303 -29.41 31.35 -20.75
N GLY A 304 -30.17 30.28 -21.02
CA GLY A 304 -29.67 29.01 -21.54
C GLY A 304 -29.32 27.97 -20.48
N TRP A 305 -29.28 28.30 -19.19
CA TRP A 305 -28.97 27.35 -18.11
C TRP A 305 -30.12 27.16 -17.12
N THR A 306 -30.19 25.98 -16.52
CA THR A 306 -31.18 25.56 -15.53
C THR A 306 -30.55 24.64 -14.47
N GLY A 307 -31.34 24.19 -13.50
CA GLY A 307 -30.90 23.39 -12.35
C GLY A 307 -30.67 24.24 -11.10
N GLU A 308 -30.46 23.57 -9.96
CA GLU A 308 -30.26 24.23 -8.66
C GLU A 308 -28.95 25.03 -8.60
N ASP A 309 -27.93 24.57 -9.33
CA ASP A 309 -26.60 25.17 -9.42
C ASP A 309 -26.30 25.74 -10.83
N CYS A 310 -27.30 25.83 -11.71
CA CYS A 310 -27.15 26.30 -13.09
C CYS A 310 -26.18 25.46 -13.96
N SER A 311 -25.99 24.17 -13.64
CA SER A 311 -25.10 23.28 -14.39
C SER A 311 -25.73 22.69 -15.67
N GLU A 312 -27.05 22.73 -15.79
CA GLU A 312 -27.77 22.06 -16.88
C GLU A 312 -28.05 23.03 -18.05
N ASN A 313 -27.68 22.68 -19.28
CA ASN A 313 -28.06 23.45 -20.47
C ASN A 313 -29.54 23.20 -20.78
N ILE A 314 -30.29 24.27 -21.08
CA ILE A 314 -31.68 24.17 -21.53
C ILE A 314 -31.68 23.59 -22.95
N ASP A 315 -32.45 22.52 -23.16
CA ASP A 315 -32.62 21.92 -24.49
C ASP A 315 -33.46 22.84 -25.40
N ASP A 316 -32.77 23.66 -26.17
CA ASP A 316 -33.37 24.59 -27.13
C ASP A 316 -33.93 23.86 -28.36
N CYS A 317 -33.54 22.59 -28.58
CA CYS A 317 -34.05 21.75 -29.65
C CYS A 317 -35.46 21.21 -29.37
N ALA A 318 -35.88 21.08 -28.11
CA ALA A 318 -37.23 20.63 -27.75
C ALA A 318 -38.34 21.55 -28.30
N MET A 319 -38.04 22.84 -28.51
CA MET A 319 -38.95 23.81 -29.12
C MET A 319 -38.45 24.33 -30.47
N ALA A 320 -37.43 23.71 -31.07
CA ALA A 320 -36.85 24.17 -32.33
C ALA A 320 -37.80 23.97 -33.52
N ALA A 321 -37.85 24.99 -34.38
CA ALA A 321 -38.64 25.01 -35.61
C ALA A 321 -37.85 24.55 -36.85
N CYS A 322 -36.88 23.64 -36.68
CA CYS A 322 -36.13 23.11 -37.82
C CYS A 322 -37.07 22.42 -38.82
N PHE A 323 -36.77 22.55 -40.12
CA PHE A 323 -37.53 21.89 -41.17
C PHE A 323 -37.53 20.36 -41.00
N HIS A 324 -38.62 19.70 -41.42
CA HIS A 324 -38.75 18.25 -41.33
C HIS A 324 -37.60 17.53 -42.06
N GLY A 325 -36.84 16.73 -41.31
CA GLY A 325 -35.67 16.01 -41.82
C GLY A 325 -34.32 16.73 -41.62
N ALA A 326 -34.31 17.90 -40.98
CA ALA A 326 -33.09 18.53 -40.46
C ALA A 326 -32.73 17.99 -39.06
N THR A 327 -31.44 18.03 -38.73
CA THR A 327 -30.92 17.64 -37.41
C THR A 327 -30.72 18.88 -36.57
N CYS A 328 -31.36 18.95 -35.39
CA CYS A 328 -31.16 20.04 -34.45
C CYS A 328 -29.96 19.76 -33.55
N HIS A 329 -29.09 20.75 -33.40
CA HIS A 329 -27.95 20.76 -32.49
C HIS A 329 -28.19 21.82 -31.42
N ASP A 330 -28.28 21.35 -30.17
CA ASP A 330 -28.46 22.20 -29.00
C ASP A 330 -27.21 23.04 -28.73
N ARG A 331 -27.40 24.30 -28.31
CA ARG A 331 -26.33 25.23 -27.94
C ARG A 331 -26.77 25.99 -26.69
N VAL A 332 -25.92 26.86 -26.17
CA VAL A 332 -26.30 27.69 -25.02
C VAL A 332 -27.22 28.81 -25.48
N ALA A 333 -28.45 28.84 -24.93
CA ALA A 333 -29.50 29.83 -25.21
C ALA A 333 -29.88 29.95 -26.70
N SER A 334 -29.60 28.92 -27.50
CA SER A 334 -29.82 28.88 -28.94
C SER A 334 -29.73 27.45 -29.46
N PHE A 335 -30.17 27.24 -30.69
CA PHE A 335 -30.02 25.96 -31.39
C PHE A 335 -29.53 26.20 -32.83
N TYR A 336 -29.00 25.16 -33.46
CA TYR A 336 -28.56 25.16 -34.85
C TYR A 336 -29.20 24.02 -35.63
N CYS A 337 -29.84 24.31 -36.75
CA CYS A 337 -30.36 23.29 -37.65
C CYS A 337 -29.29 22.93 -38.69
N GLU A 338 -28.84 21.67 -38.67
CA GLU A 338 -28.04 21.10 -39.74
C GLU A 338 -28.97 20.69 -40.90
N CYS A 339 -28.80 21.35 -42.03
CA CYS A 339 -29.70 21.18 -43.17
C CYS A 339 -29.39 19.90 -43.95
N PRO A 340 -30.43 19.12 -44.30
CA PRO A 340 -30.25 17.98 -45.20
C PRO A 340 -29.90 18.47 -46.60
N HIS A 341 -29.32 17.58 -47.41
CA HIS A 341 -28.91 17.91 -48.78
C HIS A 341 -30.03 18.62 -49.56
N GLY A 342 -29.71 19.80 -50.08
CA GLY A 342 -30.61 20.59 -50.90
C GLY A 342 -31.53 21.55 -50.15
N ARG A 343 -31.31 21.74 -48.84
CA ARG A 343 -31.95 22.76 -48.02
C ARG A 343 -30.93 23.78 -47.53
N THR A 344 -31.35 25.03 -47.36
CA THR A 344 -30.53 26.11 -46.79
C THR A 344 -31.35 27.03 -45.86
N GLY A 345 -30.69 27.99 -45.20
CA GLY A 345 -31.25 28.94 -44.25
C GLY A 345 -31.25 28.48 -42.79
N LEU A 346 -31.45 29.42 -41.85
CA LEU A 346 -31.32 29.19 -40.40
C LEU A 346 -32.17 28.04 -39.84
N LEU A 347 -33.35 27.80 -40.45
CA LEU A 347 -34.26 26.72 -40.08
C LEU A 347 -34.39 25.64 -41.16
N CYS A 348 -33.52 25.65 -42.19
CA CYS A 348 -33.53 24.72 -43.32
C CYS A 348 -34.86 24.71 -44.12
N HIS A 349 -35.61 25.80 -44.09
CA HIS A 349 -36.92 25.93 -44.72
C HIS A 349 -36.84 26.40 -46.18
N LEU A 350 -35.65 26.80 -46.66
CA LEU A 350 -35.42 27.23 -48.03
C LEU A 350 -34.83 26.08 -48.84
N ASP A 351 -35.18 26.03 -50.12
CA ASP A 351 -34.55 25.10 -51.07
C ASP A 351 -33.21 25.69 -51.54
N ASP A 352 -32.18 24.86 -51.61
CA ASP A 352 -30.85 25.27 -52.07
C ASP A 352 -30.88 25.48 -53.59
N ALA A 353 -30.88 26.75 -54.00
CA ALA A 353 -30.91 27.14 -55.40
C ALA A 353 -29.68 26.62 -56.19
N CYS A 354 -28.56 26.34 -55.50
CA CYS A 354 -27.34 25.85 -56.13
C CYS A 354 -27.42 24.41 -56.63
N ILE A 355 -28.41 23.62 -56.18
CA ILE A 355 -28.65 22.26 -56.73
C ILE A 355 -28.90 22.32 -58.23
N SER A 356 -29.57 23.37 -58.71
CA SER A 356 -29.92 23.52 -60.12
C SER A 356 -28.75 23.97 -61.01
N ASN A 357 -27.55 24.16 -60.45
CA ASN A 357 -26.40 24.77 -61.12
C ASN A 357 -26.79 26.00 -61.97
N PRO A 358 -27.41 27.03 -61.36
CA PRO A 358 -27.90 28.20 -62.10
C PRO A 358 -26.78 29.12 -62.59
N CYS A 359 -25.53 28.86 -62.21
CA CYS A 359 -24.38 29.70 -62.51
C CYS A 359 -23.73 29.37 -63.86
N ASN A 360 -23.20 30.40 -64.53
CA ASN A 360 -22.44 30.26 -65.78
C ASN A 360 -21.08 29.59 -65.54
N GLU A 361 -20.46 29.07 -66.61
CA GLU A 361 -19.17 28.37 -66.57
C GLU A 361 -18.08 29.24 -65.88
N GLY A 362 -17.48 28.70 -64.82
CA GLY A 362 -16.43 29.37 -64.02
C GLY A 362 -16.90 30.10 -62.76
N SER A 363 -18.21 30.14 -62.48
CA SER A 363 -18.74 30.76 -61.24
C SER A 363 -18.94 29.73 -60.12
N ASN A 364 -18.68 30.12 -58.86
CA ASN A 364 -19.05 29.32 -57.70
C ASN A 364 -20.44 29.75 -57.21
N CYS A 365 -21.33 28.80 -56.97
CA CYS A 365 -22.65 29.06 -56.41
C CYS A 365 -22.56 29.00 -54.88
N ASP A 366 -22.99 30.07 -54.21
CA ASP A 366 -23.01 30.15 -52.75
C ASP A 366 -24.40 30.60 -52.30
N THR A 367 -24.99 29.86 -51.36
CA THR A 367 -26.30 30.12 -50.74
C THR A 367 -26.18 30.43 -49.24
N ASN A 368 -24.96 30.78 -48.78
CA ASN A 368 -24.69 31.27 -47.41
C ASN A 368 -25.55 32.46 -46.99
#